data_AF-A0A3M2A411-F1
#
_entry.id   AF-A0A3M2A411-F1
#
_cell.length_a   1.000
_cell.length_b   1.000
_cell.length_c   1.000
_cell.angle_alpha   90.00
_cell.angle_beta   90.00
_cell.angle_gamma   90.00
#
_symmetry.space_group_name_H-M   'P 1'
#
loop_
_entity.id
_entity.type
_entity.pdbx_description
1 polymer ?
#
loop_
_entity_poly.entity_id
_entity_poly.type
_entity_poly.pdbx_seq_one_letter_code
_entity_poly.pdbx_strand_id
1 'polypeptide(L)'
;MERGTTPGFGAVRRVLAPNREGTVPAAIARARAGPSRHGGARCTLAGPVPASYTRMLAATVALTTAVAVVPAPVAAAVSAWAAPDDVDATIERAQRAWSAGQWSEVRALLDPLATAPAVLDDRVRRARVLPMLADATLSDESISKDVRERLAAGYLDTLLEHDTEYRLPQGVYSPELYQMFMDRLQARERADAAHCIAERNACRADLAAARRERAELEKRYADLERRFEDQEVEVRKVVKRSRVFALFPFGIGHFYNGLVGRKGTVTPRERRNLALGGTFLALEVASGAAGLGLLLQRIYGFKCKRESGFDRRSVHCATAEDNRQRVEDTRKAEEVMGWIFLGSVVLDVVLAQVLFEPLSTAEVRRVPRRELDRENPAPSSPPARKRKRPRASIRPGAAILPAGAGISVRGRF
;
A
#
# COMPACT_ATOMS: atom_id res chain seq x y z
N MET A 1 -10.85 -57.55 -48.11
CA MET A 1 -9.87 -56.73 -48.85
C MET A 1 -9.17 -55.84 -47.84
N GLU A 2 -7.82 -55.95 -47.79
CA GLU A 2 -6.80 -55.12 -47.10
C GLU A 2 -7.01 -54.86 -45.59
N ARG A 3 -6.29 -55.41 -44.59
CA ARG A 3 -4.86 -55.74 -44.33
C ARG A 3 -3.85 -54.58 -44.47
N GLY A 4 -3.06 -54.39 -43.40
CA GLY A 4 -1.88 -53.53 -43.25
C GLY A 4 -2.02 -52.66 -41.99
N THR A 5 -1.54 -52.99 -40.79
CA THR A 5 -0.29 -53.62 -40.30
C THR A 5 0.98 -52.79 -40.54
N THR A 6 1.48 -52.22 -39.43
CA THR A 6 2.90 -52.09 -38.99
C THR A 6 3.81 -50.91 -39.45
N PRO A 7 4.87 -50.59 -38.66
CA PRO A 7 5.32 -49.25 -38.30
C PRO A 7 6.71 -48.87 -38.88
N GLY A 8 7.21 -47.66 -38.56
CA GLY A 8 8.55 -47.22 -38.95
C GLY A 8 9.25 -46.36 -37.88
N PHE A 9 10.35 -46.90 -37.37
CA PHE A 9 11.36 -46.27 -36.52
C PHE A 9 12.20 -45.21 -37.27
N GLY A 10 12.76 -44.27 -36.51
CA GLY A 10 14.17 -43.85 -36.68
C GLY A 10 14.40 -42.45 -37.26
N ALA A 11 15.04 -41.57 -36.48
CA ALA A 11 16.45 -41.24 -36.66
C ALA A 11 16.86 -40.00 -35.86
N VAL A 12 17.90 -40.20 -35.05
CA VAL A 12 18.71 -39.20 -34.37
C VAL A 12 19.52 -38.41 -35.41
N ARG A 13 19.61 -37.08 -35.28
CA ARG A 13 20.74 -36.33 -35.86
C ARG A 13 21.24 -35.25 -34.89
N ARG A 14 22.39 -35.55 -34.30
CA ARG A 14 23.36 -34.60 -33.73
C ARG A 14 23.89 -33.71 -34.86
N VAL A 15 23.96 -32.40 -34.60
CA VAL A 15 24.95 -31.53 -35.26
C VAL A 15 25.67 -30.76 -34.15
N LEU A 16 26.99 -30.88 -34.17
CA LEU A 16 27.97 -30.22 -33.31
C LEU A 16 28.11 -28.73 -33.66
N ALA A 17 28.53 -27.97 -32.65
CA ALA A 17 28.96 -26.57 -32.68
C ALA A 17 30.18 -26.34 -33.62
N PRO A 18 30.63 -25.09 -33.87
CA PRO A 18 31.54 -24.45 -32.89
C PRO A 18 31.47 -22.91 -32.74
N ASN A 19 31.82 -22.48 -31.52
CA ASN A 19 32.73 -21.39 -31.15
C ASN A 19 33.12 -20.33 -32.20
N ARG A 20 33.01 -19.05 -31.80
CA ARG A 20 34.05 -18.06 -32.11
C ARG A 20 34.15 -16.96 -31.06
N GLU A 21 35.30 -16.96 -30.40
CA GLU A 21 35.90 -15.86 -29.67
C GLU A 21 36.17 -14.68 -30.61
N GLY A 22 36.10 -13.46 -30.07
CA GLY A 22 36.38 -12.23 -30.81
C GLY A 22 36.56 -11.06 -29.85
N THR A 23 37.82 -10.81 -29.53
CA THR A 23 38.41 -9.80 -28.63
C THR A 23 38.16 -8.34 -29.05
N VAL A 24 38.23 -7.49 -28.02
CA VAL A 24 38.21 -6.00 -27.97
C VAL A 24 39.30 -5.36 -28.85
N PRO A 25 39.16 -4.08 -29.25
CA PRO A 25 40.07 -3.10 -28.68
C PRO A 25 39.40 -1.76 -28.23
N ALA A 26 40.07 -1.13 -27.28
CA ALA A 26 39.79 0.18 -26.70
C ALA A 26 40.54 1.31 -27.44
N ALA A 27 39.97 2.52 -27.47
CA ALA A 27 40.68 3.82 -27.42
C ALA A 27 39.64 4.98 -27.35
N ILE A 28 39.56 5.72 -26.25
CA ILE A 28 40.15 7.06 -25.98
C ILE A 28 39.46 8.22 -26.74
N ALA A 29 38.74 9.09 -26.00
CA ALA A 29 38.92 10.55 -26.05
C ALA A 29 38.24 11.25 -24.86
N ARG A 30 39.03 12.05 -24.15
CA ARG A 30 38.64 12.97 -23.08
C ARG A 30 37.89 14.18 -23.65
N ALA A 31 36.88 14.66 -22.94
CA ALA A 31 36.54 16.08 -22.92
C ALA A 31 36.18 16.52 -21.49
N ARG A 32 37.05 17.37 -20.93
CA ARG A 32 36.84 18.16 -19.72
C ARG A 32 35.96 19.38 -20.06
N ALA A 33 34.90 19.59 -19.29
CA ALA A 33 34.33 20.89 -18.96
C ALA A 33 33.50 20.66 -17.68
N GLY A 34 33.94 21.08 -16.49
CA GLY A 34 33.76 22.44 -15.99
C GLY A 34 32.43 22.54 -15.22
N PRO A 35 32.42 22.68 -13.88
CA PRO A 35 31.19 22.63 -13.09
C PRO A 35 30.46 23.97 -13.14
N SER A 36 29.25 23.99 -13.70
CA SER A 36 28.31 25.10 -13.54
C SER A 36 27.73 25.08 -12.13
N ARG A 37 28.13 26.06 -11.33
CA ARG A 37 27.45 26.48 -10.10
C ARG A 37 26.16 27.19 -10.51
N HIS A 38 25.02 26.52 -10.34
CA HIS A 38 23.74 27.21 -10.10
C HIS A 38 23.12 26.66 -8.83
N GLY A 39 22.89 27.58 -7.89
CA GLY A 39 22.35 27.31 -6.57
C GLY A 39 20.95 26.73 -6.65
N GLY A 40 20.82 25.48 -6.22
CA GLY A 40 19.54 24.90 -5.87
C GLY A 40 19.06 25.53 -4.57
N ALA A 41 17.98 26.31 -4.65
CA ALA A 41 17.14 26.61 -3.51
C ALA A 41 16.57 25.29 -2.99
N ARG A 42 17.17 24.76 -1.92
CA ARG A 42 16.63 23.64 -1.15
C ARG A 42 15.43 24.14 -0.35
N CYS A 43 14.22 23.86 -0.84
CA CYS A 43 13.04 23.84 0.02
C CYS A 43 13.16 22.61 0.95
N THR A 44 13.54 22.87 2.19
CA THR A 44 13.56 21.87 3.27
C THR A 44 12.13 21.42 3.58
N LEU A 45 11.78 20.21 3.13
CA LEU A 45 10.67 19.43 3.66
C LEU A 45 11.09 18.85 5.03
N ALA A 46 10.67 19.51 6.10
CA ALA A 46 10.72 18.95 7.44
C ALA A 46 9.64 17.86 7.57
N GLY A 47 10.06 16.59 7.52
CA GLY A 47 9.25 15.44 7.94
C GLY A 47 9.43 15.17 9.44
N PRO A 48 8.43 14.62 10.14
CA PRO A 48 8.51 14.35 11.56
C PRO A 48 9.38 13.11 11.84
N VAL A 49 10.33 13.26 12.75
CA VAL A 49 11.14 12.16 13.30
C VAL A 49 10.30 11.42 14.34
N PRO A 50 10.28 10.07 14.35
CA PRO A 50 9.53 9.30 15.34
C PRO A 50 10.17 9.39 16.73
N ALA A 51 9.34 9.64 17.73
CA ALA A 51 9.70 9.69 19.14
C ALA A 51 9.85 8.26 19.70
N SER A 52 11.09 7.78 19.74
CA SER A 52 11.51 6.64 20.55
C SER A 52 12.97 6.85 20.96
N TYR A 53 13.23 7.39 22.15
CA TYR A 53 14.25 6.93 23.10
C TYR A 53 14.33 7.89 24.28
N THR A 54 13.92 7.34 25.42
CA THR A 54 13.99 7.88 26.77
C THR A 54 15.41 7.94 27.33
N ARG A 55 15.61 8.98 28.17
CA ARG A 55 16.41 9.04 29.42
C ARG A 55 17.90 9.42 29.39
N MET A 56 18.18 10.33 30.32
CA MET A 56 19.44 10.69 31.00
C MET A 56 20.47 11.51 30.21
N LEU A 57 20.55 12.81 30.52
CA LEU A 57 21.50 13.28 31.54
C LEU A 57 21.26 14.76 31.86
N ALA A 58 21.07 15.02 33.15
CA ALA A 58 21.16 16.33 33.75
C ALA A 58 22.63 16.72 33.87
N ALA A 59 23.00 17.92 33.40
CA ALA A 59 24.16 18.64 33.87
C ALA A 59 23.96 20.13 33.55
N THR A 60 23.73 20.88 34.62
CA THR A 60 23.84 22.33 34.77
C THR A 60 25.11 22.91 34.12
N VAL A 61 24.94 23.94 33.27
CA VAL A 61 25.87 25.07 33.21
C VAL A 61 25.04 26.34 33.21
N ALA A 62 25.32 27.16 34.21
CA ALA A 62 24.72 28.44 34.50
C ALA A 62 25.35 29.57 33.66
N LEU A 63 24.65 30.70 33.62
CA LEU A 63 25.12 32.06 33.33
C LEU A 63 25.67 32.34 31.92
N THR A 64 24.93 33.15 31.15
CA THR A 64 25.23 34.59 31.02
C THR A 64 24.03 35.29 30.37
N THR A 65 23.28 36.02 31.19
CA THR A 65 22.36 37.07 30.77
C THR A 65 23.19 38.31 30.41
N ALA A 66 23.37 38.58 29.12
CA ALA A 66 23.71 39.91 28.64
C ALA A 66 22.45 40.51 28.01
N VAL A 67 21.63 41.14 28.84
CA VAL A 67 20.58 42.05 28.40
C VAL A 67 21.31 43.30 27.88
N ALA A 68 21.50 43.37 26.57
CA ALA A 68 21.79 44.65 25.93
C ALA A 68 20.54 45.51 26.09
N VAL A 69 20.54 46.36 27.12
CA VAL A 69 19.64 47.51 27.23
C VAL A 69 20.01 48.43 26.07
N VAL A 70 19.32 48.28 24.95
CA VAL A 70 19.24 49.35 23.95
C VAL A 70 18.41 50.45 24.61
N PRO A 71 18.94 51.66 24.84
CA PRO A 71 18.11 52.77 25.27
C PRO A 71 17.09 53.04 24.18
N ALA A 72 15.82 52.70 24.45
CA ALA A 72 14.68 53.25 23.75
C ALA A 72 14.64 54.76 24.08
N PRO A 73 14.96 55.62 23.11
CA PRO A 73 13.95 56.59 22.69
C PRO A 73 14.08 56.92 21.20
N VAL A 74 14.04 55.93 20.30
CA VAL A 74 13.84 56.20 18.85
C VAL A 74 12.71 55.35 18.26
N ALA A 75 12.22 54.33 18.97
CA ALA A 75 11.00 53.60 18.60
C ALA A 75 9.70 54.31 19.03
N ALA A 76 9.77 55.38 19.82
CA ALA A 76 8.62 56.16 20.29
C ALA A 76 8.31 57.40 19.41
N ALA A 77 8.97 57.54 18.26
CA ALA A 77 8.69 58.59 17.27
C ALA A 77 8.05 58.05 15.98
N VAL A 78 7.59 56.79 15.96
CA VAL A 78 6.49 56.41 15.08
C VAL A 78 5.23 56.73 15.88
N SER A 79 4.90 58.02 15.90
CA SER A 79 3.59 58.48 16.36
C SER A 79 2.57 57.59 15.69
N ALA A 80 1.82 56.82 16.47
CA ALA A 80 0.52 56.36 16.02
C ALA A 80 -0.22 57.64 15.62
N TRP A 81 -0.24 57.95 14.32
CA TRP A 81 -1.20 58.89 13.78
C TRP A 81 -2.54 58.23 14.02
N ALA A 82 -3.13 58.53 15.17
CA ALA A 82 -4.50 58.18 15.47
C ALA A 82 -5.32 58.72 14.31
N ALA A 83 -6.05 57.84 13.62
CA ALA A 83 -7.04 58.29 12.65
C ALA A 83 -7.91 59.36 13.34
N PRO A 84 -8.24 60.47 12.67
CA PRO A 84 -9.06 61.51 13.28
C PRO A 84 -10.33 60.90 13.86
N ASP A 85 -10.76 61.40 15.02
CA ASP A 85 -11.91 60.86 15.76
C ASP A 85 -13.20 60.81 14.93
N ASP A 86 -13.28 61.62 13.86
CA ASP A 86 -14.34 61.58 12.84
C ASP A 86 -13.76 61.58 11.42
N VAL A 87 -13.57 60.38 10.87
CA VAL A 87 -13.07 60.13 9.51
C VAL A 87 -14.03 60.71 8.46
N ASP A 88 -15.34 60.55 8.64
CA ASP A 88 -16.32 60.97 7.63
C ASP A 88 -16.42 62.50 7.56
N ALA A 89 -16.41 63.19 8.71
CA ALA A 89 -16.35 64.65 8.73
C ALA A 89 -15.07 65.20 8.08
N THR A 90 -13.96 64.47 8.20
CA THR A 90 -12.68 64.81 7.54
C THR A 90 -12.80 64.68 6.02
N ILE A 91 -13.40 63.59 5.53
CA ILE A 91 -13.66 63.38 4.10
C ILE A 91 -14.59 64.47 3.54
N GLU A 92 -15.66 64.82 4.25
CA GLU A 92 -16.58 65.90 3.84
C GLU A 92 -15.90 67.27 3.79
N ARG A 93 -14.97 67.55 4.72
CA ARG A 93 -14.17 68.78 4.70
C ARG A 93 -13.23 68.80 3.49
N ALA A 94 -12.55 67.68 3.24
CA ALA A 94 -11.69 67.54 2.07
C ALA A 94 -12.47 67.71 0.76
N GLN A 95 -13.69 67.17 0.66
CA GLN A 95 -14.53 67.33 -0.52
C GLN A 95 -14.88 68.80 -0.80
N ARG A 96 -15.17 69.59 0.25
CA ARG A 96 -15.41 71.03 0.10
C ARG A 96 -14.14 71.77 -0.36
N ALA A 97 -12.99 71.48 0.25
CA ALA A 97 -11.70 72.07 -0.16
C ALA A 97 -11.36 71.71 -1.62
N TRP A 98 -11.61 70.46 -2.03
CA TRP A 98 -11.40 70.00 -3.39
C TRP A 98 -12.30 70.75 -4.38
N SER A 99 -13.59 70.93 -4.08
CA SER A 99 -14.50 71.71 -4.92
C SER A 99 -14.14 73.20 -5.01
N ALA A 100 -13.41 73.73 -4.01
CA ALA A 100 -12.91 75.10 -3.99
C ALA A 100 -11.53 75.26 -4.65
N GLY A 101 -10.93 74.18 -5.16
CA GLY A 101 -9.59 74.20 -5.75
C GLY A 101 -8.43 74.32 -4.74
N GLN A 102 -8.68 74.03 -3.47
CA GLN A 102 -7.67 74.11 -2.39
C GLN A 102 -6.87 72.81 -2.26
N TRP A 103 -6.07 72.48 -3.28
CA TRP A 103 -5.43 71.17 -3.43
C TRP A 103 -4.49 70.78 -2.27
N SER A 104 -3.72 71.73 -1.75
CA SER A 104 -2.81 71.49 -0.63
C SER A 104 -3.54 71.16 0.68
N GLU A 105 -4.71 71.75 0.90
CA GLU A 105 -5.57 71.46 2.05
C GLU A 105 -6.20 70.06 1.92
N VAL A 106 -6.67 69.69 0.73
CA VAL A 106 -7.19 68.33 0.47
C VAL A 106 -6.14 67.28 0.81
N ARG A 107 -4.89 67.48 0.39
CA ARG A 107 -3.79 66.56 0.74
C ARG A 107 -3.52 66.52 2.24
N ALA A 108 -3.42 67.68 2.89
CA ALA A 108 -3.18 67.74 4.33
C ALA A 108 -4.25 66.98 5.14
N LEU A 109 -5.50 66.96 4.66
CA LEU A 109 -6.61 66.24 5.27
C LEU A 109 -6.62 64.74 4.92
N LEU A 110 -6.33 64.38 3.67
CA LEU A 110 -6.51 63.00 3.17
C LEU A 110 -5.25 62.14 3.17
N ASP A 111 -4.04 62.71 3.10
CA ASP A 111 -2.79 61.93 3.15
C ASP A 111 -2.70 61.06 4.42
N PRO A 112 -3.01 61.58 5.64
CA PRO A 112 -3.00 60.75 6.85
C PRO A 112 -3.99 59.57 6.75
N LEU A 113 -5.17 59.80 6.14
CA LEU A 113 -6.18 58.76 5.95
C LEU A 113 -5.74 57.70 4.94
N ALA A 114 -5.04 58.10 3.88
CA ALA A 114 -4.49 57.17 2.88
C ALA A 114 -3.36 56.29 3.46
N THR A 115 -2.68 56.75 4.51
CA THR A 115 -1.67 55.93 5.22
C THR A 115 -2.25 55.03 6.31
N ALA A 116 -3.52 55.21 6.69
CA ALA A 116 -4.18 54.47 7.77
C ALA A 116 -4.94 53.24 7.21
N PRO A 117 -4.45 52.00 7.38
CA PRO A 117 -5.06 50.82 6.76
C PRO A 117 -6.52 50.61 7.18
N ALA A 118 -6.83 50.86 8.46
CA ALA A 118 -8.18 50.71 9.01
C ALA A 118 -9.22 51.64 8.34
N VAL A 119 -8.80 52.79 7.80
CA VAL A 119 -9.69 53.70 7.06
C VAL A 119 -9.92 53.18 5.65
N LEU A 120 -8.86 52.64 5.03
CA LEU A 120 -8.92 52.12 3.68
C LEU A 120 -9.60 50.76 3.58
N ASP A 121 -9.78 50.00 4.67
CA ASP A 121 -10.51 48.71 4.67
C ASP A 121 -11.96 48.86 4.19
N ASP A 122 -12.59 50.01 4.46
CA ASP A 122 -13.93 50.34 3.96
C ASP A 122 -13.86 50.73 2.47
N ARG A 123 -14.52 49.91 1.64
CA ARG A 123 -14.59 50.10 0.18
C ARG A 123 -15.12 51.48 -0.21
N VAL A 124 -16.15 51.98 0.47
CA VAL A 124 -16.79 53.27 0.14
C VAL A 124 -15.85 54.42 0.49
N ARG A 125 -15.23 54.38 1.69
CA ARG A 125 -14.28 55.43 2.10
C ARG A 125 -13.06 55.44 1.20
N ARG A 126 -12.48 54.28 0.87
CA ARG A 126 -11.37 54.15 -0.07
C ARG A 126 -11.68 54.72 -1.45
N ALA A 127 -12.86 54.42 -1.99
CA ALA A 127 -13.34 54.92 -3.28
C ALA A 127 -13.61 56.44 -3.31
N ARG A 128 -13.76 57.08 -2.15
CA ARG A 128 -13.88 58.55 -2.02
C ARG A 128 -12.52 59.21 -1.80
N VAL A 129 -11.70 58.64 -0.90
CA VAL A 129 -10.44 59.23 -0.45
C VAL A 129 -9.37 59.17 -1.55
N LEU A 130 -9.09 57.99 -2.11
CA LEU A 130 -7.93 57.80 -2.98
C LEU A 130 -8.05 58.55 -4.32
N PRO A 131 -9.19 58.55 -5.04
CA PRO A 131 -9.32 59.33 -6.27
C PRO A 131 -9.23 60.83 -6.02
N MET A 132 -9.88 61.35 -4.97
CA MET A 132 -9.86 62.77 -4.62
C MET A 132 -8.46 63.23 -4.24
N LEU A 133 -7.74 62.41 -3.47
CA LEU A 133 -6.36 62.68 -3.10
C LEU A 133 -5.42 62.63 -4.32
N ALA A 134 -5.60 61.67 -5.23
CA ALA A 134 -4.83 61.58 -6.46
C ALA A 134 -5.07 62.81 -7.36
N ASP A 135 -6.32 63.25 -7.50
CA ASP A 135 -6.68 64.43 -8.29
C ASP A 135 -6.09 65.72 -7.73
N ALA A 136 -6.22 65.92 -6.41
CA ALA A 136 -5.63 67.06 -5.70
C ALA A 136 -4.09 67.04 -5.82
N THR A 137 -3.48 65.85 -5.76
CA THR A 137 -2.03 65.71 -5.90
C THR A 137 -1.54 66.07 -7.30
N LEU A 138 -2.28 65.71 -8.35
CA LEU A 138 -1.96 66.11 -9.73
C LEU A 138 -2.13 67.62 -9.94
N SER A 139 -3.15 68.21 -9.31
CA SER A 139 -3.54 69.61 -9.51
C SER A 139 -2.73 70.61 -8.66
N ASP A 140 -2.04 70.15 -7.60
CA ASP A 140 -1.25 71.03 -6.73
C ASP A 140 0.08 71.46 -7.37
N GLU A 141 0.17 72.69 -7.88
CA GLU A 141 1.37 73.27 -8.51
C GLU A 141 2.54 73.52 -7.56
N SER A 142 2.34 73.42 -6.24
CA SER A 142 3.44 73.56 -5.28
C SER A 142 4.41 72.38 -5.29
N ILE A 143 4.03 71.24 -5.89
CA ILE A 143 4.89 70.06 -6.06
C ILE A 143 5.41 69.96 -7.50
N SER A 144 6.66 69.56 -7.65
CA SER A 144 7.24 69.26 -8.97
C SER A 144 6.44 68.19 -9.72
N LYS A 145 6.22 68.40 -11.02
CA LYS A 145 5.42 67.51 -11.89
C LYS A 145 5.73 66.02 -11.71
N ASP A 146 7.00 65.62 -11.75
CA ASP A 146 7.41 64.22 -11.64
C ASP A 146 7.01 63.57 -10.30
N VAL A 147 7.00 64.36 -9.22
CA VAL A 147 6.60 63.88 -7.89
C VAL A 147 5.07 63.76 -7.81
N ARG A 148 4.33 64.71 -8.41
CA ARG A 148 2.86 64.66 -8.46
C ARG A 148 2.36 63.41 -9.17
N GLU A 149 2.90 63.17 -10.37
CA GLU A 149 2.52 62.02 -11.18
C GLU A 149 2.83 60.70 -10.48
N ARG A 150 3.98 60.62 -9.79
CA ARG A 150 4.36 59.42 -9.02
C ARG A 150 3.47 59.17 -7.81
N LEU A 151 3.14 60.21 -7.04
CA LEU A 151 2.28 60.08 -5.87
C LEU A 151 0.84 59.73 -6.26
N ALA A 152 0.27 60.45 -7.22
CA ALA A 152 -1.07 60.19 -7.74
C ALA A 152 -1.20 58.76 -8.30
N ALA A 153 -0.19 58.33 -9.06
CA ALA A 153 -0.07 56.95 -9.50
C ALA A 153 -0.10 55.95 -8.34
N GLY A 154 0.66 56.21 -7.27
CA GLY A 154 0.69 55.34 -6.10
C GLY A 154 -0.69 55.20 -5.45
N TYR A 155 -1.43 56.31 -5.30
CA TYR A 155 -2.81 56.26 -4.77
C TYR A 155 -3.76 55.48 -5.69
N LEU A 156 -3.65 55.62 -7.00
CA LEU A 156 -4.43 54.85 -7.96
C LEU A 156 -4.05 53.36 -7.97
N ASP A 157 -2.77 53.03 -7.82
CA ASP A 157 -2.30 51.65 -7.69
C ASP A 157 -2.90 51.01 -6.43
N THR A 158 -2.84 51.70 -5.28
CA THR A 158 -3.46 51.23 -4.03
C THR A 158 -4.96 51.05 -4.18
N LEU A 159 -5.65 51.96 -4.86
CA LEU A 159 -7.09 51.86 -5.13
C LEU A 159 -7.41 50.60 -5.95
N LEU A 160 -6.71 50.42 -7.07
CA LEU A 160 -6.93 49.28 -7.96
C LEU A 160 -6.51 47.96 -7.28
N GLU A 161 -5.48 47.96 -6.44
CA GLU A 161 -5.03 46.77 -5.69
C GLU A 161 -6.16 46.19 -4.85
N HIS A 162 -6.95 47.06 -4.21
CA HIS A 162 -8.05 46.66 -3.34
C HIS A 162 -9.40 46.51 -4.04
N ASP A 163 -9.64 47.19 -5.18
CA ASP A 163 -10.86 47.08 -5.97
C ASP A 163 -10.56 47.10 -7.47
N THR A 164 -10.43 45.91 -8.05
CA THR A 164 -10.13 45.72 -9.48
C THR A 164 -11.29 46.12 -10.40
N GLU A 165 -12.51 46.16 -9.87
CA GLU A 165 -13.71 46.49 -10.63
C GLU A 165 -14.05 47.98 -10.54
N TYR A 166 -13.30 48.75 -9.75
CA TYR A 166 -13.52 50.18 -9.62
C TYR A 166 -13.50 50.87 -10.99
N ARG A 167 -14.42 51.81 -11.18
CA ARG A 167 -14.51 52.65 -12.37
C ARG A 167 -14.57 54.09 -11.91
N LEU A 168 -13.61 54.88 -12.37
CA LEU A 168 -13.58 56.31 -12.07
C LEU A 168 -14.79 56.99 -12.75
N PRO A 169 -15.67 57.68 -12.01
CA PRO A 169 -16.78 58.43 -12.59
C PRO A 169 -16.30 59.45 -13.63
N GLN A 170 -16.92 59.45 -14.80
CA GLN A 170 -16.60 60.39 -15.87
C GLN A 170 -17.08 61.80 -15.53
N GLY A 171 -16.26 62.81 -15.84
CA GLY A 171 -16.61 64.23 -15.67
C GLY A 171 -16.61 64.74 -14.22
N VAL A 172 -16.27 63.90 -13.24
CA VAL A 172 -16.10 64.34 -11.85
C VAL A 172 -14.68 64.82 -11.60
N TYR A 173 -13.67 64.07 -12.01
CA TYR A 173 -12.25 64.39 -11.78
C TYR A 173 -11.58 65.01 -13.01
N SER A 174 -10.34 65.49 -12.84
CA SER A 174 -9.56 66.05 -13.96
C SER A 174 -9.38 65.06 -15.12
N PRO A 175 -9.32 65.54 -16.38
CA PRO A 175 -9.01 64.71 -17.54
C PRO A 175 -7.66 63.98 -17.40
N GLU A 176 -6.68 64.62 -16.78
CA GLU A 176 -5.35 64.07 -16.53
C GLU A 176 -5.42 62.85 -15.61
N LEU A 177 -6.19 62.93 -14.52
CA LEU A 177 -6.40 61.78 -13.63
C LEU A 177 -7.10 60.64 -14.36
N TYR A 178 -8.14 60.95 -15.15
CA TYR A 178 -8.87 59.92 -15.90
C TYR A 178 -7.98 59.17 -16.87
N GLN A 179 -7.13 59.90 -17.63
CA GLN A 179 -6.17 59.27 -18.54
C GLN A 179 -5.17 58.40 -17.78
N MET A 180 -4.60 58.91 -16.68
CA MET A 180 -3.67 58.16 -15.83
C MET A 180 -4.32 56.88 -15.28
N PHE A 181 -5.57 56.95 -14.82
CA PHE A 181 -6.33 55.80 -14.33
C PHE A 181 -6.49 54.73 -15.43
N MET A 182 -6.86 55.13 -16.65
CA MET A 182 -7.02 54.21 -17.77
C MET A 182 -5.69 53.56 -18.18
N ASP A 183 -4.59 54.31 -18.18
CA ASP A 183 -3.26 53.77 -18.49
C ASP A 183 -2.84 52.73 -17.44
N ARG A 184 -3.12 52.98 -16.15
CA ARG A 184 -2.85 52.04 -15.06
C ARG A 184 -3.69 50.78 -15.13
N LEU A 185 -4.98 50.92 -15.44
CA LEU A 185 -5.87 49.78 -15.65
C LEU A 185 -5.35 48.88 -16.80
N GLN A 186 -5.01 49.46 -17.95
CA GLN A 186 -4.44 48.72 -19.08
C GLN A 186 -3.09 48.08 -18.76
N ALA A 187 -2.21 48.79 -18.04
CA ALA A 187 -0.91 48.25 -17.64
C ALA A 187 -1.07 47.01 -16.75
N ARG A 188 -2.03 47.05 -15.82
CA ARG A 188 -2.35 45.91 -14.96
C ARG A 188 -2.96 44.75 -15.73
N GLU A 189 -3.92 44.99 -16.61
CA GLU A 189 -4.50 43.94 -17.47
C GLU A 189 -3.43 43.22 -18.30
N ARG A 190 -2.44 43.97 -18.82
CA ARG A 190 -1.29 43.38 -19.54
C ARG A 190 -0.40 42.55 -18.61
N ALA A 191 -0.15 43.03 -17.39
CA ALA A 191 0.64 42.31 -16.40
C ALA A 191 -0.05 41.00 -15.97
N ASP A 192 -1.35 41.05 -15.68
CA ASP A 192 -2.16 39.90 -15.30
C ASP A 192 -2.23 38.86 -16.44
N ALA A 193 -2.42 39.32 -17.68
CA ALA A 193 -2.37 38.45 -18.86
C ALA A 193 -0.99 37.78 -19.03
N ALA A 194 0.10 38.52 -18.84
CA ALA A 194 1.45 37.98 -18.90
C ALA A 194 1.70 36.94 -17.78
N HIS A 195 1.24 37.21 -16.56
CA HIS A 195 1.32 36.29 -15.43
C HIS A 195 0.55 34.99 -15.71
N CYS A 196 -0.70 35.10 -16.18
CA CYS A 196 -1.51 33.94 -16.56
C CYS A 196 -0.86 33.08 -17.66
N ILE A 197 -0.25 33.71 -18.68
CA ILE A 197 0.50 33.00 -19.71
C ILE A 197 1.72 32.27 -19.12
N ALA A 198 2.44 32.91 -18.21
CA ALA A 198 3.59 32.31 -17.53
C ALA A 198 3.18 31.10 -16.67
N GLU A 199 2.14 31.23 -15.85
CA GLU A 199 1.60 30.13 -15.03
C GLU A 199 1.10 28.96 -15.89
N ARG A 200 0.40 29.27 -16.99
CA ARG A 200 -0.04 28.25 -17.95
C ARG A 200 1.14 27.48 -18.55
N ASN A 201 2.24 28.17 -18.87
CA ASN A 201 3.43 27.54 -19.42
C ASN A 201 4.16 26.69 -18.36
N ALA A 202 4.24 27.15 -17.11
CA ALA A 202 4.78 26.39 -16.00
C ALA A 202 3.97 25.10 -15.75
N CYS A 203 2.64 25.21 -15.67
CA CYS A 203 1.73 24.06 -15.51
C CYS A 203 1.86 23.04 -16.66
N ARG A 204 2.05 23.51 -17.91
CA ARG A 204 2.32 22.63 -19.06
C ARG A 204 3.66 21.90 -18.92
N ALA A 205 4.70 22.56 -18.44
CA ALA A 205 6.00 21.95 -18.20
C ALA A 205 5.92 20.87 -17.09
N ASP A 206 5.21 21.16 -15.99
CA ASP A 206 5.00 20.23 -14.89
C ASP A 206 4.19 19.00 -15.33
N LEU A 207 3.12 19.21 -16.11
CA LEU A 207 2.35 18.11 -16.69
C LEU A 207 3.21 17.23 -17.60
N ALA A 208 4.10 17.83 -18.40
CA ALA A 208 5.03 17.07 -19.25
C ALA A 208 6.05 16.28 -18.41
N ALA A 209 6.57 16.85 -17.33
CA ALA A 209 7.47 16.15 -16.41
C ALA A 209 6.77 14.95 -15.73
N ALA A 210 5.57 15.16 -15.18
CA ALA A 210 4.79 14.10 -14.54
C ALA A 210 4.43 12.95 -15.50
N ARG A 211 4.15 13.26 -16.78
CA ARG A 211 3.94 12.23 -17.82
C ARG A 211 5.19 11.39 -18.08
N ARG A 212 6.37 12.01 -18.11
CA ARG A 212 7.65 11.28 -18.29
C ARG A 212 7.92 10.38 -17.10
N GLU A 213 7.75 10.89 -15.88
CA GLU A 213 7.94 10.11 -14.66
C GLU A 213 7.00 8.91 -14.61
N ARG A 214 5.71 9.10 -14.94
CA ARG A 214 4.75 8.00 -15.03
C ARG A 214 5.18 6.93 -16.04
N ALA A 215 5.59 7.34 -17.24
CA ALA A 215 6.05 6.40 -18.27
C ALA A 215 7.32 5.63 -17.82
N GLU A 216 8.20 6.27 -17.07
CA GLU A 216 9.38 5.62 -16.50
C GLU A 216 8.99 4.60 -15.40
N LEU A 217 8.06 4.96 -14.52
CA LEU A 217 7.55 4.06 -13.49
C LEU A 217 6.83 2.84 -14.08
N GLU A 218 6.03 3.03 -15.13
CA GLU A 218 5.37 1.93 -15.85
C GLU A 218 6.41 0.96 -16.45
N LYS A 219 7.50 1.48 -17.03
CA LYS A 219 8.62 0.64 -17.51
C LYS A 219 9.31 -0.12 -16.37
N ARG A 220 9.61 0.56 -15.26
CA ARG A 220 10.24 -0.08 -14.08
C ARG A 220 9.34 -1.18 -13.48
N TYR A 221 8.03 -0.94 -13.44
CA TYR A 221 7.06 -1.94 -12.97
C TYR A 221 7.06 -3.17 -13.89
N ALA A 222 6.98 -2.98 -15.21
CA ALA A 222 7.04 -4.08 -16.17
C ALA A 222 8.35 -4.88 -16.07
N ASP A 223 9.48 -4.21 -15.85
CA ASP A 223 10.77 -4.87 -15.62
C ASP A 223 10.80 -5.66 -14.31
N LEU A 224 10.21 -5.13 -13.23
CA LEU A 224 10.10 -5.84 -11.95
C LEU A 224 9.19 -7.06 -12.05
N GLU A 225 8.08 -6.94 -12.76
CA GLU A 225 7.15 -8.04 -13.02
C GLU A 225 7.86 -9.18 -13.77
N ARG A 226 8.60 -8.86 -14.84
CA ARG A 226 9.45 -9.83 -15.56
C ARG A 226 10.47 -10.52 -14.63
N ARG A 227 11.20 -9.74 -13.83
CA ARG A 227 12.19 -10.31 -12.88
C ARG A 227 11.55 -11.19 -11.81
N PHE A 228 10.35 -10.87 -11.38
CA PHE A 228 9.60 -11.64 -10.40
C PHE A 228 9.07 -12.96 -10.99
N GLU A 229 8.60 -12.95 -12.23
CA GLU A 229 8.19 -14.16 -12.96
C GLU A 229 9.36 -15.10 -13.24
N ASP A 230 10.55 -14.55 -13.49
CA ASP A 230 11.78 -15.30 -13.74
C ASP A 230 12.47 -15.79 -12.46
N GLN A 231 12.02 -15.37 -11.28
CA GLN A 231 12.60 -15.82 -10.02
C GLN A 231 12.35 -17.33 -9.81
N GLU A 232 13.43 -18.10 -9.63
CA GLU A 232 13.35 -19.51 -9.29
C GLU A 232 12.81 -19.70 -7.87
N VAL A 233 11.78 -20.54 -7.72
CA VAL A 233 11.20 -20.86 -6.42
C VAL A 233 11.39 -22.36 -6.15
N GLU A 234 11.82 -22.69 -4.94
CA GLU A 234 11.91 -24.08 -4.48
C GLU A 234 10.54 -24.59 -4.05
N VAL A 235 9.99 -25.54 -4.81
CA VAL A 235 8.71 -26.17 -4.51
C VAL A 235 8.97 -27.48 -3.80
N ARG A 236 8.48 -27.58 -2.56
CA ARG A 236 8.58 -28.79 -1.74
C ARG A 236 7.21 -29.46 -1.67
N LYS A 237 7.05 -30.60 -2.34
CA LYS A 237 5.79 -31.37 -2.27
C LYS A 237 5.77 -32.19 -0.98
N VAL A 238 5.10 -31.67 0.04
CA VAL A 238 4.91 -32.38 1.30
C VAL A 238 3.73 -33.33 1.16
N VAL A 239 4.01 -34.62 0.94
CA VAL A 239 2.99 -35.67 1.03
C VAL A 239 2.83 -36.03 2.51
N LYS A 240 1.83 -35.47 3.18
CA LYS A 240 1.51 -35.84 4.55
C LYS A 240 0.84 -37.21 4.56
N ARG A 241 1.51 -38.22 5.12
CA ARG A 241 0.90 -39.53 5.39
C ARG A 241 0.10 -39.42 6.69
N SER A 242 -1.18 -39.78 6.64
CA SER A 242 -2.02 -39.81 7.84
C SER A 242 -1.70 -41.06 8.67
N ARG A 243 -1.34 -40.88 9.95
CA ARG A 243 -1.12 -41.99 10.90
C ARG A 243 -2.40 -42.77 11.22
N VAL A 244 -3.57 -42.23 10.86
CA VAL A 244 -4.87 -42.88 11.07
C VAL A 244 -4.93 -44.24 10.37
N PHE A 245 -4.24 -44.41 9.24
CA PHE A 245 -4.24 -45.69 8.52
C PHE A 245 -3.52 -46.82 9.28
N ALA A 246 -2.67 -46.50 10.26
CA ALA A 246 -2.01 -47.49 11.12
C ALA A 246 -2.88 -47.96 12.31
N LEU A 247 -4.12 -47.47 12.43
CA LEU A 247 -5.08 -47.93 13.46
C LEU A 247 -6.02 -49.03 12.95
N PHE A 248 -6.04 -49.29 11.64
CA PHE A 248 -6.90 -50.33 11.09
C PHE A 248 -6.19 -51.70 11.16
N PRO A 249 -6.87 -52.74 11.66
CA PRO A 249 -6.34 -54.12 11.67
C PRO A 249 -6.29 -54.71 10.24
N PHE A 250 -6.01 -56.00 10.13
CA PHE A 250 -5.90 -56.73 8.85
C PHE A 250 -4.68 -56.32 8.02
N GLY A 251 -3.61 -55.86 8.67
CA GLY A 251 -2.35 -55.50 8.02
C GLY A 251 -2.43 -54.24 7.16
N ILE A 252 -3.55 -53.51 7.17
CA ILE A 252 -3.79 -52.33 6.32
C ILE A 252 -2.72 -51.26 6.56
N GLY A 253 -2.33 -51.05 7.82
CA GLY A 253 -1.26 -50.12 8.19
C GLY A 253 0.10 -50.49 7.58
N HIS A 254 0.42 -51.78 7.53
CA HIS A 254 1.66 -52.29 6.94
C HIS A 254 1.67 -52.22 5.41
N PHE A 255 0.53 -52.49 4.75
CA PHE A 255 0.39 -52.31 3.30
C PHE A 255 0.53 -50.86 2.88
N TYR A 256 -0.12 -49.93 3.61
CA TYR A 256 0.02 -48.49 3.34
C TYR A 256 1.46 -48.00 3.50
N ASN A 257 2.22 -48.61 4.41
CA ASN A 257 3.63 -48.26 4.60
C ASN A 257 4.55 -48.86 3.51
N GLY A 258 4.18 -49.98 2.89
CA GLY A 258 4.97 -50.67 1.86
C GLY A 258 4.66 -50.26 0.41
N LEU A 259 3.48 -49.73 0.12
CA LEU A 259 3.04 -49.43 -1.25
C LEU A 259 3.56 -48.11 -1.85
N VAL A 260 4.19 -47.25 -1.03
CA VAL A 260 4.61 -45.91 -1.47
C VAL A 260 6.09 -45.90 -1.88
N GLY A 261 6.45 -46.83 -2.77
CA GLY A 261 7.69 -46.80 -3.53
C GLY A 261 7.53 -45.94 -4.77
N ARG A 262 8.38 -44.93 -4.94
CA ARG A 262 8.36 -44.03 -6.10
C ARG A 262 8.64 -44.84 -7.38
N LYS A 263 7.74 -44.75 -8.38
CA LYS A 263 7.93 -45.24 -9.77
C LYS A 263 8.61 -46.61 -9.88
N GLY A 264 7.94 -47.67 -9.41
CA GLY A 264 8.22 -49.04 -9.84
C GLY A 264 9.42 -49.75 -9.21
N THR A 265 10.13 -49.13 -8.26
CA THR A 265 11.19 -49.80 -7.51
C THR A 265 10.75 -50.04 -6.08
N VAL A 266 10.52 -51.32 -5.73
CA VAL A 266 10.17 -51.73 -4.37
C VAL A 266 11.47 -51.96 -3.59
N THR A 267 11.72 -51.14 -2.58
CA THR A 267 12.90 -51.28 -1.73
C THR A 267 12.82 -52.56 -0.87
N PRO A 268 13.96 -53.15 -0.44
CA PRO A 268 13.94 -54.33 0.44
C PRO A 268 13.11 -54.12 1.71
N ARG A 269 13.08 -52.89 2.24
CA ARG A 269 12.30 -52.51 3.42
C ARG A 269 10.80 -52.50 3.15
N GLU A 270 10.37 -51.99 1.99
CA GLU A 270 8.97 -52.02 1.55
C GLU A 270 8.46 -53.44 1.37
N ARG A 271 9.27 -54.34 0.78
CA ARG A 271 8.93 -55.76 0.68
C ARG A 271 8.70 -56.40 2.04
N ARG A 272 9.52 -56.05 3.04
CA ARG A 272 9.36 -56.55 4.41
C ARG A 272 8.05 -56.08 5.04
N ASN A 273 7.70 -54.81 4.90
CA ASN A 273 6.42 -54.29 5.41
C ASN A 273 5.22 -54.93 4.71
N LEU A 274 5.31 -55.16 3.40
CA LEU A 274 4.25 -55.81 2.63
C LEU A 274 4.09 -57.29 3.02
N ALA A 275 5.22 -57.98 3.26
CA ALA A 275 5.21 -59.34 3.81
C ALA A 275 4.61 -59.38 5.22
N LEU A 276 4.95 -58.43 6.09
CA LEU A 276 4.37 -58.32 7.44
C LEU A 276 2.84 -58.11 7.38
N GLY A 277 2.37 -57.17 6.55
CA GLY A 277 0.93 -56.98 6.34
C GLY A 277 0.23 -58.24 5.83
N GLY A 278 0.87 -58.97 4.89
CA GLY A 278 0.38 -60.25 4.42
C GLY A 278 0.30 -61.32 5.51
N THR A 279 1.29 -61.38 6.41
CA THR A 279 1.28 -62.34 7.52
C THR A 279 0.19 -62.06 8.54
N PHE A 280 -0.03 -60.79 8.90
CA PHE A 280 -1.12 -60.43 9.83
C PHE A 280 -2.49 -60.69 9.22
N LEU A 281 -2.69 -60.31 7.95
CA LEU A 281 -3.93 -60.61 7.23
C LEU A 281 -4.19 -62.12 7.18
N ALA A 282 -3.18 -62.93 6.84
CA ALA A 282 -3.33 -64.39 6.79
C ALA A 282 -3.66 -64.98 8.17
N LEU A 283 -2.99 -64.49 9.23
CA LEU A 283 -3.23 -64.94 10.60
C LEU A 283 -4.63 -64.59 11.09
N GLU A 284 -5.10 -63.37 10.84
CA GLU A 284 -6.42 -62.90 11.24
C GLU A 284 -7.54 -63.62 10.46
N VAL A 285 -7.35 -63.86 9.16
CA VAL A 285 -8.29 -64.65 8.36
C VAL A 285 -8.35 -66.10 8.85
N ALA A 286 -7.19 -66.73 9.11
CA ALA A 286 -7.14 -68.11 9.57
C ALA A 286 -7.76 -68.28 10.96
N SER A 287 -7.40 -67.41 11.91
CA SER A 287 -7.93 -67.46 13.28
C SER A 287 -9.40 -67.05 13.33
N GLY A 288 -9.82 -66.05 12.56
CA GLY A 288 -11.22 -65.66 12.42
C GLY A 288 -12.08 -66.76 11.81
N ALA A 289 -11.61 -67.43 10.74
CA ALA A 289 -12.32 -68.55 10.13
C ALA A 289 -12.44 -69.76 11.07
N ALA A 290 -11.37 -70.08 11.80
CA ALA A 290 -11.38 -71.15 12.79
C ALA A 290 -12.33 -70.85 13.96
N GLY A 291 -12.29 -69.63 14.51
CA GLY A 291 -13.20 -69.19 15.57
C GLY A 291 -14.66 -69.20 15.11
N LEU A 292 -14.94 -68.73 13.89
CA LEU A 292 -16.28 -68.81 13.29
C LEU A 292 -16.73 -70.27 13.09
N GLY A 293 -15.83 -71.14 12.62
CA GLY A 293 -16.10 -72.56 12.44
C GLY A 293 -16.50 -73.25 13.74
N LEU A 294 -15.77 -72.99 14.83
CA LEU A 294 -16.11 -73.50 16.17
C LEU A 294 -17.48 -73.00 16.63
N LEU A 295 -17.78 -71.71 16.41
CA LEU A 295 -19.05 -71.11 16.78
C LEU A 295 -20.22 -71.70 15.98
N LEU A 296 -20.04 -71.93 14.68
CA LEU A 296 -21.03 -72.61 13.83
C LEU A 296 -21.22 -74.06 14.27
N GLN A 297 -20.15 -74.77 14.60
CA GLN A 297 -20.23 -76.13 15.13
C GLN A 297 -21.01 -76.18 16.45
N ARG A 298 -20.85 -75.17 17.32
CA ARG A 298 -21.62 -75.04 18.55
C ARG A 298 -23.10 -74.80 18.31
N ILE A 299 -23.44 -73.91 17.38
CA ILE A 299 -24.84 -73.58 17.06
C ILE A 299 -25.53 -74.73 16.34
N TYR A 300 -24.92 -75.27 15.30
CA TYR A 300 -25.56 -76.25 14.41
C TYR A 300 -25.29 -77.70 14.82
N GLY A 301 -24.08 -78.00 15.29
CA GLY A 301 -23.70 -79.36 15.71
C GLY A 301 -24.25 -79.72 17.08
N PHE A 302 -24.06 -78.86 18.08
CA PHE A 302 -24.50 -79.11 19.46
C PHE A 302 -25.86 -78.49 19.81
N LYS A 303 -26.51 -77.81 18.84
CA LYS A 303 -27.82 -77.15 19.01
C LYS A 303 -27.88 -76.24 20.24
N CYS A 304 -26.77 -75.59 20.57
CA CYS A 304 -26.71 -74.71 21.72
C CYS A 304 -27.56 -73.45 21.47
N LYS A 305 -28.51 -73.19 22.37
CA LYS A 305 -29.32 -71.97 22.37
C LYS A 305 -28.94 -71.13 23.57
N ARG A 306 -28.94 -69.81 23.36
CA ARG A 306 -28.71 -68.84 24.42
C ARG A 306 -30.05 -68.32 24.89
N GLU A 307 -30.37 -68.55 26.15
CA GLU A 307 -31.70 -68.24 26.70
C GLU A 307 -31.78 -66.83 27.29
N SER A 308 -30.66 -66.27 27.75
CA SER A 308 -30.63 -64.90 28.29
C SER A 308 -29.37 -64.13 27.92
N GLY A 309 -29.53 -63.15 27.01
CA GLY A 309 -28.55 -62.08 26.75
C GLY A 309 -27.09 -62.52 26.56
N PHE A 310 -26.16 -61.76 27.16
CA PHE A 310 -24.71 -62.02 27.10
C PHE A 310 -24.16 -62.78 28.31
N ASP A 311 -25.01 -63.34 29.16
CA ASP A 311 -24.55 -64.14 30.30
C ASP A 311 -23.78 -65.38 29.80
N ARG A 312 -22.67 -65.71 30.45
CA ARG A 312 -21.83 -66.88 30.14
C ARG A 312 -22.51 -68.18 30.59
N ARG A 313 -23.48 -68.10 31.50
CA ARG A 313 -24.21 -69.26 32.06
C ARG A 313 -25.50 -69.61 31.32
N SER A 314 -25.95 -68.74 30.41
CA SER A 314 -27.25 -68.88 29.73
C SER A 314 -27.24 -69.69 28.44
N VAL A 315 -26.11 -70.34 28.13
CA VAL A 315 -25.98 -71.19 26.95
C VAL A 315 -26.34 -72.61 27.34
N HIS A 316 -27.50 -73.07 26.88
CA HIS A 316 -27.98 -74.44 27.07
C HIS A 316 -27.82 -75.23 25.78
N CYS A 317 -27.12 -76.36 25.84
CA CYS A 317 -26.89 -77.25 24.71
C CYS A 317 -27.75 -78.51 24.86
N ALA A 318 -28.46 -78.88 23.79
CA ALA A 318 -29.26 -80.09 23.75
C ALA A 318 -28.37 -81.29 23.44
N THR A 319 -27.51 -81.67 24.38
CA THR A 319 -26.54 -82.77 24.22
C THR A 319 -26.75 -83.87 25.24
N ALA A 320 -26.68 -85.13 24.81
CA ALA A 320 -26.61 -86.29 25.71
C ALA A 320 -25.40 -86.18 26.66
N GLU A 321 -25.49 -86.77 27.85
CA GLU A 321 -24.51 -86.65 28.95
C GLU A 321 -23.07 -86.97 28.50
N ASP A 322 -22.91 -87.92 27.56
CA ASP A 322 -21.63 -88.32 26.95
C ASP A 322 -20.91 -87.23 26.11
N ASN A 323 -21.61 -86.17 25.70
CA ASN A 323 -21.03 -85.11 24.86
C ASN A 323 -20.63 -83.86 25.65
N ARG A 324 -20.85 -83.83 26.98
CA ARG A 324 -20.57 -82.66 27.82
C ARG A 324 -19.10 -82.23 27.75
N GLN A 325 -18.18 -83.20 27.81
CA GLN A 325 -16.74 -82.94 27.72
C GLN A 325 -16.35 -82.26 26.40
N ARG A 326 -16.91 -82.72 25.26
CA ARG A 326 -16.64 -82.13 23.94
C ARG A 326 -17.13 -80.70 23.82
N VAL A 327 -18.26 -80.38 24.44
CA VAL A 327 -18.78 -79.01 24.48
C VAL A 327 -17.87 -78.10 25.32
N GLU A 328 -17.39 -78.58 26.46
CA GLU A 328 -16.43 -77.84 27.30
C GLU A 328 -15.09 -77.62 26.58
N ASP A 329 -14.57 -78.62 25.87
CA ASP A 329 -13.33 -78.51 25.10
C ASP A 329 -13.50 -77.55 23.90
N THR A 330 -14.64 -77.61 23.20
CA THR A 330 -14.95 -76.67 22.11
C THR A 330 -15.03 -75.24 22.63
N ARG A 331 -15.63 -75.03 23.81
CA ARG A 331 -15.72 -73.71 24.44
C ARG A 331 -14.37 -73.16 24.85
N LYS A 332 -13.49 -74.00 25.42
CA LYS A 332 -12.10 -73.62 25.72
C LYS A 332 -11.34 -73.27 24.43
N ALA A 333 -11.54 -74.05 23.36
CA ALA A 333 -10.95 -73.77 22.06
C ALA A 333 -11.46 -72.43 21.47
N GLU A 334 -12.76 -72.13 21.56
CA GLU A 334 -13.33 -70.84 21.16
C GLU A 334 -12.71 -69.67 21.94
N GLU A 335 -12.58 -69.81 23.26
CA GLU A 335 -11.97 -68.77 24.11
C GLU A 335 -10.50 -68.56 23.75
N VAL A 336 -9.73 -69.63 23.58
CA VAL A 336 -8.32 -69.57 23.17
C VAL A 336 -8.19 -68.92 21.79
N MET A 337 -9.03 -69.30 20.81
CA MET A 337 -9.01 -68.70 19.48
C MET A 337 -9.42 -67.23 19.49
N GLY A 338 -10.38 -66.85 20.34
CA GLY A 338 -10.75 -65.46 20.56
C GLY A 338 -9.59 -64.63 21.11
N TRP A 339 -8.84 -65.16 22.08
CA TRP A 339 -7.64 -64.50 22.60
C TRP A 339 -6.52 -64.39 21.57
N ILE A 340 -6.32 -65.42 20.75
CA ILE A 340 -5.32 -65.40 19.65
C ILE A 340 -5.68 -64.33 18.63
N PHE A 341 -6.93 -64.27 18.19
CA PHE A 341 -7.41 -63.27 17.22
C PHE A 341 -7.29 -61.84 17.76
N LEU A 342 -7.72 -61.62 19.02
CA LEU A 342 -7.59 -60.30 19.65
C LEU A 342 -6.12 -59.91 19.81
N GLY A 343 -5.27 -60.86 20.21
CA GLY A 343 -3.83 -60.68 20.34
C GLY A 343 -3.17 -60.31 19.01
N SER A 344 -3.54 -60.97 17.90
CA SER A 344 -3.00 -60.65 16.58
C SER A 344 -3.41 -59.27 16.10
N VAL A 345 -4.68 -58.89 16.31
CA VAL A 345 -5.20 -57.54 15.96
C VAL A 345 -4.48 -56.44 16.74
N VAL A 346 -4.29 -56.61 18.06
CA VAL A 346 -3.59 -55.62 18.88
C VAL A 346 -2.12 -55.54 18.46
N LEU A 347 -1.48 -56.68 18.20
CA LEU A 347 -0.08 -56.72 17.78
C LEU A 347 0.12 -56.06 16.41
N ASP A 348 -0.77 -56.28 15.44
CA ASP A 348 -0.77 -55.64 14.12
C ASP A 348 -0.82 -54.10 14.27
N VAL A 349 -1.79 -53.59 15.05
CA VAL A 349 -1.93 -52.15 15.28
C VAL A 349 -0.70 -51.56 15.95
N VAL A 350 -0.18 -52.19 17.02
CA VAL A 350 1.00 -51.68 17.74
C VAL A 350 2.23 -51.67 16.82
N LEU A 351 2.46 -52.75 16.07
CA LEU A 351 3.60 -52.85 15.18
C LEU A 351 3.49 -51.85 14.02
N ALA A 352 2.29 -51.65 13.48
CA ALA A 352 2.02 -50.64 12.47
C ALA A 352 2.33 -49.23 12.97
N GLN A 353 1.95 -48.88 14.21
CA GLN A 353 2.26 -47.58 14.82
C GLN A 353 3.76 -47.37 15.04
N VAL A 354 4.47 -48.40 15.52
CA VAL A 354 5.93 -48.31 15.78
C VAL A 354 6.72 -48.19 14.49
N LEU A 355 6.34 -48.92 13.44
CA LEU A 355 7.03 -48.92 12.15
C LEU A 355 6.60 -47.75 11.23
N PHE A 356 5.65 -46.91 11.66
CA PHE A 356 5.17 -45.79 10.85
C PHE A 356 6.17 -44.63 10.86
N GLU A 357 6.96 -44.49 9.79
CA GLU A 357 7.87 -43.36 9.65
C GLU A 357 7.12 -42.08 9.29
N PRO A 358 7.24 -41.00 10.09
CA PRO A 358 6.60 -39.73 9.77
C PRO A 358 7.36 -38.99 8.67
N LEU A 359 6.65 -38.69 7.58
CA LEU A 359 6.96 -37.64 6.60
C LEU A 359 8.26 -37.84 5.79
N SER A 360 8.14 -38.45 4.61
CA SER A 360 9.15 -38.26 3.55
C SER A 360 8.79 -37.01 2.72
N THR A 361 9.58 -35.95 2.81
CA THR A 361 9.48 -34.84 1.85
C THR A 361 9.85 -35.35 0.47
N ALA A 362 8.89 -35.36 -0.44
CA ALA A 362 9.06 -35.91 -1.78
C ALA A 362 9.36 -34.76 -2.74
N GLU A 363 10.59 -34.73 -3.27
CA GLU A 363 11.08 -33.76 -4.26
C GLU A 363 11.17 -32.30 -3.80
N VAL A 364 12.40 -31.78 -3.84
CA VAL A 364 12.68 -30.35 -3.98
C VAL A 364 12.91 -30.13 -5.47
N ARG A 365 12.00 -29.41 -6.14
CA ARG A 365 12.18 -29.01 -7.54
C ARG A 365 12.30 -27.49 -7.56
N ARG A 366 13.35 -26.98 -8.21
CA ARG A 366 13.47 -25.55 -8.56
C ARG A 366 12.74 -25.35 -9.88
N VAL A 367 11.74 -24.49 -9.86
CA VAL A 367 10.91 -24.19 -11.03
C VAL A 367 10.73 -22.67 -11.06
N PRO A 368 10.89 -22.01 -12.22
CA PRO A 368 10.58 -20.60 -12.35
C PRO A 368 9.09 -20.37 -12.05
N ARG A 369 8.78 -19.26 -11.39
CA ARG A 369 7.43 -19.01 -10.88
C ARG A 369 6.34 -19.06 -11.96
N ARG A 370 6.64 -18.59 -13.17
CA ARG A 370 5.74 -18.65 -14.33
C ARG A 370 5.30 -20.06 -14.73
N GLU A 371 6.09 -21.10 -14.43
CA GLU A 371 5.73 -22.49 -14.71
C GLU A 371 4.82 -23.06 -13.61
N LEU A 372 4.97 -22.60 -12.36
CA LEU A 372 4.10 -22.97 -11.25
C LEU A 372 2.66 -22.51 -11.46
N ASP A 373 2.47 -21.28 -11.92
CA ASP A 373 1.15 -20.71 -12.17
C ASP A 373 0.44 -21.37 -13.38
N ARG A 374 1.20 -21.99 -14.30
CA ARG A 374 0.65 -22.79 -15.42
C ARG A 374 0.28 -24.22 -15.01
N GLU A 375 1.06 -24.84 -14.13
CA GLU A 375 0.86 -26.23 -13.70
C GLU A 375 -0.26 -26.36 -12.65
N ASN A 376 -0.45 -25.33 -11.82
CA ASN A 376 -1.65 -25.13 -11.01
C ASN A 376 -2.26 -23.77 -11.35
N PRO A 377 -3.06 -23.65 -12.44
CA PRO A 377 -3.85 -22.46 -12.61
C PRO A 377 -4.72 -22.37 -11.36
N ALA A 378 -4.44 -21.36 -10.52
CA ALA A 378 -5.22 -21.15 -9.31
C ALA A 378 -6.70 -21.24 -9.69
N PRO A 379 -7.53 -22.03 -8.98
CA PRO A 379 -8.95 -22.13 -9.29
C PRO A 379 -9.47 -20.71 -9.39
N SER A 380 -9.91 -20.34 -10.60
CA SER A 380 -10.20 -18.98 -11.06
C SER A 380 -10.73 -18.13 -9.92
N SER A 381 -9.85 -17.31 -9.33
CA SER A 381 -10.12 -16.29 -8.32
C SER A 381 -11.14 -16.67 -7.23
N PRO A 382 -10.75 -16.84 -5.93
CA PRO A 382 -11.76 -16.71 -4.87
C PRO A 382 -12.54 -15.41 -5.10
N PRO A 383 -13.90 -15.43 -4.98
CA PRO A 383 -14.76 -14.34 -5.44
C PRO A 383 -14.17 -13.04 -4.96
N ALA A 384 -13.79 -12.18 -5.91
CA ALA A 384 -13.02 -10.98 -5.70
C ALA A 384 -13.48 -10.32 -4.41
N ARG A 385 -12.74 -10.57 -3.33
CA ARG A 385 -13.08 -10.07 -2.00
C ARG A 385 -12.92 -8.58 -2.17
N LYS A 386 -14.04 -7.87 -2.42
CA LYS A 386 -14.10 -6.49 -2.92
C LYS A 386 -12.91 -5.77 -2.34
N ARG A 387 -11.83 -5.65 -3.12
CA ARG A 387 -10.66 -4.90 -2.70
C ARG A 387 -11.26 -3.54 -2.46
N LYS A 388 -11.35 -3.13 -1.19
CA LYS A 388 -11.65 -1.74 -0.85
C LYS A 388 -10.57 -0.99 -1.60
N ARG A 389 -10.93 -0.43 -2.76
CA ARG A 389 -10.04 0.45 -3.52
C ARG A 389 -9.49 1.39 -2.47
N PRO A 390 -8.15 1.56 -2.35
CA PRO A 390 -7.62 2.58 -1.46
C PRO A 390 -8.34 3.86 -1.86
N ARG A 391 -9.26 4.31 -0.99
CA ARG A 391 -9.96 5.56 -1.20
C ARG A 391 -8.89 6.58 -0.94
N ALA A 392 -8.26 7.05 -2.01
CA ALA A 392 -7.47 8.26 -1.97
C ALA A 392 -8.38 9.33 -1.38
N SER A 393 -8.21 9.62 -0.08
CA SER A 393 -9.01 10.64 0.57
C SER A 393 -8.37 11.97 0.22
N ILE A 394 -8.89 12.61 -0.82
CA ILE A 394 -8.58 13.98 -1.13
C ILE A 394 -9.30 14.82 -0.06
N ARG A 395 -8.54 15.39 0.87
CA ARG A 395 -9.07 16.41 1.78
C ARG A 395 -8.61 17.77 1.27
N PRO A 396 -9.52 18.72 1.00
CA PRO A 396 -9.13 20.11 0.81
C PRO A 396 -8.53 20.61 2.12
N GLY A 397 -7.29 21.09 2.05
CA GLY A 397 -6.62 21.80 3.14
C GLY A 397 -6.51 23.27 2.76
N ALA A 398 -6.87 24.17 3.67
CA ALA A 398 -6.56 25.57 3.49
C ALA A 398 -5.04 25.74 3.42
N ALA A 399 -4.53 26.27 2.32
CA ALA A 399 -3.17 26.77 2.21
C ALA A 399 -3.20 28.27 2.44
N ILE A 400 -2.49 28.71 3.47
CA ILE A 400 -2.23 30.12 3.71
C ILE A 400 -1.06 30.48 2.81
N LEU A 401 -1.36 31.11 1.67
CA LEU A 401 -0.36 31.77 0.84
C LEU A 401 -0.20 33.22 1.33
N PRO A 402 0.98 33.82 1.20
CA PRO A 402 1.26 35.18 1.69
C PRO A 402 0.44 36.30 1.01
N ALA A 403 -0.44 35.98 0.06
CA ALA A 403 -1.30 36.95 -0.64
C ALA A 403 -2.79 36.52 -0.73
N GLY A 404 -3.25 35.51 0.02
CA GLY A 404 -4.67 35.12 0.02
C GLY A 404 -4.94 33.64 0.25
N ALA A 405 -6.21 33.32 0.51
CA ALA A 405 -6.68 31.96 0.79
C ALA A 405 -6.55 31.06 -0.44
N GLY A 406 -5.61 30.11 -0.41
CA GLY A 406 -5.45 29.08 -1.44
C GLY A 406 -6.09 27.75 -1.02
N ILE A 407 -6.68 27.03 -1.97
CA ILE A 407 -7.12 25.64 -1.75
C ILE A 407 -5.94 24.72 -2.08
N SER A 408 -5.40 24.03 -1.08
CA SER A 408 -4.44 22.95 -1.31
C SER A 408 -5.11 21.59 -1.26
N VAL A 409 -4.69 20.68 -2.12
CA VAL A 409 -5.18 19.30 -2.14
C VAL A 409 -4.08 18.39 -1.59
N ARG A 410 -4.30 17.83 -0.40
CA ARG A 410 -3.46 16.74 0.12
C ARG A 410 -4.07 15.40 -0.29
N GLY A 411 -3.40 14.69 -1.18
CA GLY A 411 -3.63 13.27 -1.43
C GLY A 411 -2.83 12.42 -0.44
N ARG A 412 -3.51 11.50 0.26
CA ARG A 412 -2.87 10.35 0.92
C ARG A 412 -3.19 9.12 0.09
N PHE A 413 -2.14 8.48 -0.44
CA PHE A 413 -2.24 7.25 -1.24
C PHE A 413 -2.14 6.01 -0.35
#